data_AF-A0A851Y8X4-F1
#
_entry.id   AF-A0A851Y8X4-F1
#
_cell.length_a   1.000
_cell.length_b   1.000
_cell.length_c   1.000
_cell.angle_alpha   90.00
_cell.angle_beta   90.00
_cell.angle_gamma   90.00
#
_symmetry.space_group_name_H-M   'P 1'
#
loop_
_entity.id
_entity.type
_entity.pdbx_description
1 polymer ?
#
loop_
_entity_poly.entity_id
_entity_poly.type
_entity_poly.pdbx_seq_one_letter_code
_entity_poly.pdbx_strand_id
1 'polypeptide(L)'
;GLRVLEALAASGLRSIRFAKEVPGLRNVVANDCSSRAMELMGRNVAFNGVGALVTPSMADARMLMYQCKADRKPFDVIDLDPYGSPAPFVDAAVQAVSEGGLLCVTCTDMGVLAGNNAETCYSKYGAISLKGKFCHEMALRIILHSLDQRANCYQRFIVPLLAVSADFYIRVFVRVFTGQAKVKASASKQALVYHCVGCGTHHLQRMGKATAHSNGFKYGAATGPSVGPTCEFCQQRHQLGGPIWAEPLHDVPFVQRVLAALERSPRRFQTQERMQGVLSSIAEELSDVPLYYTLEGLSSTVHCNTPSLLQFSSALLHAGYRVSLSHACRTAVKTDAPPAVLWDIMRCWVQLHPVKHERLTDTSPAAQILAVEPTLQASFAIRADANPSSRKRGLKRFPENPEAFWGPKARAKAG
;
A
#
# COMPACT_ATOMS: atom_id res chain seq x y z
N GLY A 1 -3.27 17.06 26.01
CA GLY A 1 -3.36 17.15 24.54
C GLY A 1 -2.25 16.34 23.90
N LEU A 2 -2.38 16.03 22.62
CA LEU A 2 -1.42 15.22 21.87
C LEU A 2 -0.15 16.01 21.52
N ARG A 3 1.01 15.35 21.57
CA ARG A 3 2.30 15.91 21.13
C ARG A 3 2.69 15.33 19.77
N VAL A 4 2.86 16.20 18.78
CA VAL A 4 3.12 15.83 17.38
C VAL A 4 4.55 16.21 16.99
N LEU A 5 5.21 15.36 16.19
CA LEU A 5 6.45 15.65 15.50
C LEU A 5 6.21 15.63 13.99
N GLU A 6 6.47 16.75 13.31
CA GLU A 6 6.77 16.76 11.88
C GLU A 6 8.29 16.71 11.73
N ALA A 7 8.82 15.53 11.38
CA ALA A 7 10.26 15.27 11.45
C ALA A 7 11.07 16.02 10.37
N LEU A 8 10.45 16.28 9.21
CA LEU A 8 11.03 16.95 8.05
C LEU A 8 10.06 18.04 7.56
N ALA A 9 10.05 19.19 8.24
CA ALA A 9 8.99 20.18 8.13
C ALA A 9 9.16 21.17 6.98
N ALA A 10 10.38 21.35 6.44
CA ALA A 10 10.67 22.33 5.40
C ALA A 10 10.11 23.73 5.72
N SER A 11 9.01 24.14 5.08
CA SER A 11 8.34 25.43 5.33
C SER A 11 7.45 25.46 6.58
N GLY A 12 7.23 24.33 7.25
CA GLY A 12 6.32 24.18 8.39
C GLY A 12 4.85 24.03 8.01
N LEU A 13 4.53 23.89 6.72
CA LEU A 13 3.15 23.90 6.22
C LEU A 13 2.26 22.86 6.94
N ARG A 14 2.74 21.62 7.12
CA ARG A 14 1.92 20.59 7.76
C ARG A 14 1.74 20.86 9.25
N SER A 15 2.79 21.29 9.96
CA SER A 15 2.70 21.70 11.36
C SER A 15 1.73 22.84 11.60
N ILE A 16 1.72 23.83 10.71
CA ILE A 16 0.75 24.94 10.75
C ILE A 16 -0.67 24.41 10.55
N ARG A 17 -0.87 23.50 9.59
CA ARG A 17 -2.19 22.87 9.38
C ARG A 17 -2.60 22.00 10.57
N PHE A 18 -1.69 21.26 11.20
CA PHE A 18 -2.00 20.54 12.43
C PHE A 18 -2.50 21.49 13.52
N ALA A 19 -1.79 22.60 13.75
CA ALA A 19 -2.20 23.58 14.75
C ALA A 19 -3.55 24.26 14.45
N LYS A 20 -3.87 24.50 13.17
CA LYS A 20 -5.12 25.15 12.75
C LYS A 20 -6.31 24.19 12.66
N GLU A 21 -6.06 22.94 12.28
CA GLU A 21 -7.10 22.03 11.82
C GLU A 21 -7.28 20.82 12.75
N VAL A 22 -6.41 20.57 13.72
CA VAL A 22 -6.53 19.44 14.64
C VAL A 22 -6.78 19.94 16.07
N PRO A 23 -7.98 19.72 16.64
CA PRO A 23 -8.27 20.14 18.02
C PRO A 23 -7.55 19.25 19.04
N GLY A 24 -7.33 19.77 20.24
CA GLY A 24 -6.79 19.00 21.37
C GLY A 24 -5.29 18.71 21.33
N LEU A 25 -4.55 19.35 20.43
CA LEU A 25 -3.08 19.31 20.43
C LEU A 25 -2.51 20.03 21.64
N ARG A 26 -1.46 19.47 22.23
CA ARG A 26 -0.63 20.13 23.26
C ARG A 26 0.44 20.97 22.61
N ASN A 27 1.17 20.39 21.65
CA ASN A 27 2.19 21.07 20.86
C ASN A 27 2.55 20.27 19.60
N VAL A 28 3.12 20.97 18.64
CA VAL A 28 3.67 20.42 17.39
C VAL A 28 5.13 20.85 17.29
N VAL A 29 6.04 19.89 17.24
CA VAL A 29 7.45 20.15 16.95
C VAL A 29 7.64 20.05 15.45
N ALA A 30 7.98 21.18 14.83
CA ALA A 30 8.26 21.28 13.40
C ALA A 30 9.79 21.27 13.22
N ASN A 31 10.35 20.15 12.74
CA ASN A 31 11.80 19.97 12.70
C ASN A 31 12.35 19.97 11.26
N ASP A 32 13.47 20.64 11.02
CA ASP A 32 14.24 20.49 9.78
C ASP A 32 15.76 20.62 10.06
N CYS A 33 16.60 20.00 9.24
CA CYS A 33 18.06 20.12 9.41
C CYS A 33 18.65 21.37 8.72
N SER A 34 17.89 22.03 7.84
CA SER A 34 18.34 23.22 7.11
C SER A 34 18.06 24.51 7.90
N SER A 35 19.09 25.35 8.06
CA SER A 35 18.94 26.69 8.65
C SER A 35 17.98 27.58 7.85
N ARG A 36 17.97 27.46 6.51
CA ARG A 36 17.04 28.19 5.64
C ARG A 36 15.60 27.73 5.81
N ALA A 37 15.39 26.42 5.97
CA ALA A 37 14.07 25.87 6.27
C ALA A 37 13.58 26.38 7.64
N MET A 38 14.47 26.38 8.65
CA MET A 38 14.19 26.89 9.98
C MET A 38 13.76 28.37 9.97
N GLU A 39 14.47 29.23 9.24
CA GLU A 39 14.08 30.65 9.08
C GLU A 39 12.70 30.81 8.42
N LEU A 40 12.47 30.12 7.29
CA LEU A 40 11.20 30.16 6.57
C LEU A 40 10.04 29.65 7.44
N MET A 41 10.27 28.56 8.15
CA MET A 41 9.32 27.95 9.08
C MET A 41 8.96 28.92 10.21
N GLY A 42 9.95 29.59 10.81
CA GLY A 42 9.71 30.61 11.83
C GLY A 42 8.82 31.76 11.33
N ARG A 43 9.12 32.28 10.12
CA ARG A 43 8.29 33.31 9.47
C ARG A 43 6.86 32.83 9.22
N ASN A 44 6.70 31.61 8.71
CA ASN A 44 5.37 31.05 8.42
C ASN A 44 4.56 30.77 9.70
N VAL A 45 5.20 30.30 10.76
CA VAL A 45 4.55 30.10 12.08
C VAL A 45 4.05 31.43 12.64
N ALA A 46 4.87 32.48 12.58
CA ALA A 46 4.50 33.82 13.02
C ALA A 46 3.36 34.41 12.15
N PHE A 47 3.49 34.33 10.82
CA PHE A 47 2.49 34.79 9.86
C PHE A 47 1.11 34.14 10.09
N ASN A 48 1.09 32.86 10.50
CA ASN A 48 -0.13 32.13 10.76
C ASN A 48 -0.65 32.24 12.20
N GLY A 49 0.07 32.92 13.10
CA GLY A 49 -0.32 33.12 14.50
C GLY A 49 -0.34 31.84 15.34
N VAL A 50 0.43 30.81 14.97
CA VAL A 50 0.38 29.47 15.61
C VAL A 50 1.55 29.17 16.56
N GLY A 51 2.37 30.19 16.90
CA GLY A 51 3.57 30.02 17.74
C GLY A 51 3.31 29.48 19.16
N ALA A 52 2.08 29.60 19.66
CA ALA A 52 1.70 29.01 20.95
C ALA A 52 1.63 27.47 20.92
N LEU A 53 1.40 26.87 19.74
CA LEU A 53 1.29 25.43 19.56
C LEU A 53 2.47 24.85 18.77
N VAL A 54 3.00 25.59 17.79
CA VAL A 54 4.06 25.10 16.91
C VAL A 54 5.41 25.61 17.41
N THR A 55 6.29 24.67 17.74
CA THR A 55 7.68 24.94 18.13
C THR A 55 8.61 24.51 16.99
N PRO A 56 9.23 25.46 16.28
CA PRO A 56 10.28 25.14 15.32
C PRO A 56 11.51 24.53 16.01
N SER A 57 12.17 23.60 15.33
CA SER A 57 13.38 22.90 15.80
C SER A 57 14.35 22.72 14.63
N MET A 58 15.64 22.90 14.91
CA MET A 58 16.71 22.62 13.93
C MET A 58 17.60 21.49 14.42
N ALA A 59 17.34 20.28 13.93
CA ALA A 59 18.11 19.09 14.29
C ALA A 59 18.05 18.03 13.18
N ASP A 60 19.01 17.11 13.21
CA ASP A 60 18.85 15.84 12.51
C ASP A 60 17.65 15.10 13.12
N ALA A 61 16.68 14.74 12.28
CA ALA A 61 15.43 14.14 12.72
C ALA A 61 15.62 12.82 13.50
N ARG A 62 16.65 12.02 13.16
CA ARG A 62 16.96 10.77 13.85
C ARG A 62 17.47 11.07 15.25
N MET A 63 18.40 12.01 15.36
CA MET A 63 18.96 12.42 16.65
C MET A 63 17.88 13.01 17.57
N LEU A 64 16.99 13.85 17.03
CA LEU A 64 15.86 14.39 17.78
C LEU A 64 14.95 13.28 18.33
N MET A 65 14.63 12.28 17.51
CA MET A 65 13.80 11.14 17.92
C MET A 65 14.50 10.26 18.97
N TYR A 66 15.79 9.96 18.80
CA TYR A 66 16.56 9.22 19.81
C TYR A 66 16.69 9.98 21.13
N GLN A 67 16.92 11.30 21.07
CA GLN A 67 16.96 12.13 22.27
C GLN A 67 15.60 12.13 22.99
N CYS A 68 14.49 12.25 22.24
CA CYS A 68 13.15 12.18 22.83
C CYS A 68 12.88 10.84 23.51
N LYS A 69 13.38 9.73 22.94
CA LYS A 69 13.33 8.41 23.58
C LYS A 69 14.16 8.38 24.88
N ALA A 70 15.41 8.87 24.84
CA ALA A 70 16.31 8.91 26.00
C ALA A 70 15.72 9.75 27.15
N ASP A 71 15.13 10.89 26.81
CA ASP A 71 14.51 11.82 27.75
C ASP A 71 13.14 11.35 28.27
N ARG A 72 12.64 10.19 27.79
CA ARG A 72 11.31 9.64 28.09
C ARG A 72 10.18 10.65 27.77
N LYS A 73 10.35 11.41 26.69
CA LYS A 73 9.37 12.36 26.17
C LYS A 73 8.94 11.93 24.76
N PRO A 74 8.17 10.83 24.63
CA PRO A 74 7.75 10.34 23.33
C PRO A 74 6.80 11.33 22.64
N PHE A 75 6.59 11.11 21.35
CA PHE A 75 5.56 11.80 20.57
C PHE A 75 4.35 10.89 20.38
N ASP A 76 3.15 11.45 20.48
CA ASP A 76 1.90 10.72 20.23
C ASP A 76 1.65 10.52 18.74
N VAL A 77 2.15 11.45 17.93
CA VAL A 77 2.11 11.36 16.47
C VAL A 77 3.48 11.74 15.92
N ILE A 78 4.04 10.91 15.04
CA ILE A 78 5.25 11.24 14.27
C ILE A 78 4.91 11.14 12.78
N ASP A 79 5.20 12.21 12.05
CA ASP A 79 5.05 12.28 10.60
C ASP A 79 6.43 12.31 9.93
N LEU A 80 6.71 11.27 9.15
CA LEU A 80 7.91 11.13 8.33
C LEU A 80 7.55 11.39 6.86
N ASP A 81 8.03 12.50 6.33
CA ASP A 81 7.78 12.91 4.94
C ASP A 81 9.05 13.37 4.22
N PRO A 82 10.01 12.46 4.01
CA PRO A 82 11.26 12.82 3.36
C PRO A 82 11.12 12.89 1.84
N TYR A 83 12.07 13.60 1.22
CA TYR A 83 12.32 13.44 -0.20
C TYR A 83 12.93 12.05 -0.47
N GLY A 84 12.18 11.21 -1.17
CA GLY A 84 12.58 9.84 -1.52
C GLY A 84 12.16 8.84 -0.46
N SER A 85 13.14 8.34 0.30
CA SER A 85 12.98 7.16 1.15
C SER A 85 12.90 7.50 2.64
N PRO A 86 11.95 6.92 3.40
CA PRO A 86 11.88 7.03 4.85
C PRO A 86 12.83 6.09 5.60
N ALA A 87 13.51 5.17 4.91
CA ALA A 87 14.31 4.12 5.54
C ALA A 87 15.29 4.60 6.64
N PRO A 88 16.01 5.73 6.48
CA PRO A 88 16.91 6.23 7.52
C PRO A 88 16.23 6.68 8.83
N PHE A 89 14.92 6.98 8.79
CA PHE A 89 14.16 7.58 9.90
C PHE A 89 13.25 6.58 10.61
N VAL A 90 12.69 5.63 9.85
CA VAL A 90 12.65 4.20 10.20
C VAL A 90 12.70 3.86 11.70
N ASP A 91 13.89 3.39 12.06
CA ASP A 91 14.26 2.84 13.34
C ASP A 91 14.05 3.81 14.52
N ALA A 92 14.42 5.08 14.33
CA ALA A 92 14.25 6.10 15.35
C ALA A 92 12.76 6.39 15.64
N ALA A 93 11.93 6.42 14.60
CA ALA A 93 10.51 6.72 14.74
C ALA A 93 9.72 5.63 15.49
N VAL A 94 9.97 4.34 15.19
CA VAL A 94 9.31 3.23 15.89
C VAL A 94 9.67 3.17 17.38
N GLN A 95 10.79 3.77 17.77
CA GLN A 95 11.21 3.87 19.18
C GLN A 95 10.68 5.14 19.86
N ALA A 96 10.65 6.27 19.16
CA ALA A 96 10.28 7.57 19.72
C ALA A 96 8.76 7.80 19.83
N VAL A 97 7.95 7.03 19.09
CA VAL A 97 6.48 7.10 19.19
C VAL A 97 5.99 6.49 20.50
N SER A 98 4.99 7.12 21.12
CA SER A 98 4.39 6.65 22.38
C SER A 98 3.66 5.31 22.21
N GLU A 99 3.30 4.68 23.32
CA GLU A 99 2.54 3.43 23.32
C GLU A 99 1.16 3.66 22.68
N GLY A 100 0.87 2.95 21.59
CA GLY A 100 -0.32 3.15 20.78
C GLY A 100 -0.33 4.46 19.99
N GLY A 101 0.79 5.19 19.91
CA GLY A 101 0.91 6.40 19.11
C GLY A 101 0.86 6.13 17.61
N LEU A 102 0.64 7.19 16.83
CA LEU A 102 0.44 7.16 15.38
C LEU A 102 1.74 7.49 14.64
N LEU A 103 2.17 6.60 13.75
CA LEU A 103 3.20 6.88 12.75
C LEU A 103 2.55 7.11 11.39
N CYS A 104 2.86 8.25 10.78
CA CYS A 104 2.50 8.58 9.41
C CYS A 104 3.78 8.56 8.59
N VAL A 105 3.86 7.72 7.55
CA VAL A 105 5.09 7.56 6.76
C VAL A 105 4.76 7.72 5.28
N THR A 106 5.36 8.72 4.64
CA THR A 106 5.36 8.89 3.18
C THR A 106 6.60 8.26 2.56
N CYS A 107 6.45 7.68 1.38
CA CYS A 107 7.56 7.33 0.52
C CYS A 107 7.30 7.82 -0.90
N THR A 108 8.22 8.61 -1.45
CA THR A 108 8.17 9.11 -2.83
C THR A 108 9.15 8.39 -3.75
N ASP A 109 9.96 7.46 -3.22
CA ASP A 109 10.90 6.62 -3.96
C ASP A 109 10.22 5.44 -4.70
N MET A 110 9.19 5.77 -5.50
CA MET A 110 8.41 4.76 -6.23
C MET A 110 9.22 4.07 -7.33
N GLY A 111 10.27 4.69 -7.87
CA GLY A 111 11.17 4.02 -8.80
C GLY A 111 11.81 2.77 -8.19
N VAL A 112 12.25 2.86 -6.93
CA VAL A 112 12.80 1.73 -6.18
C VAL A 112 11.72 0.72 -5.79
N LEU A 113 10.61 1.20 -5.22
CA LEU A 113 9.56 0.32 -4.69
C LEU A 113 8.70 -0.36 -5.76
N ALA A 114 8.62 0.20 -6.98
CA ALA A 114 7.82 -0.35 -8.08
C ALA A 114 8.59 -1.35 -8.97
N GLY A 115 9.79 -1.77 -8.55
CA GLY A 115 10.53 -2.86 -9.19
C GLY A 115 11.58 -2.46 -10.23
N ASN A 116 11.94 -1.17 -10.36
CA ASN A 116 13.01 -0.78 -11.30
C ASN A 116 14.42 -1.00 -10.72
N ASN A 117 14.58 -0.86 -9.40
CA ASN A 117 15.88 -0.97 -8.70
C ASN A 117 15.73 -1.89 -7.47
N ALA A 118 15.68 -3.20 -7.72
CA ALA A 118 15.38 -4.20 -6.70
C ALA A 118 16.46 -4.30 -5.62
N GLU A 119 17.74 -4.17 -6.00
CA GLU A 119 18.89 -4.14 -5.11
C GLU A 119 18.87 -2.93 -4.17
N THR A 120 18.44 -1.76 -4.69
CA THR A 120 18.22 -0.57 -3.88
C THR A 120 17.03 -0.74 -2.95
N CYS A 121 15.98 -1.44 -3.39
CA CYS A 121 14.83 -1.76 -2.54
C CYS A 121 15.24 -2.67 -1.37
N TYR A 122 16.08 -3.67 -1.65
CA TYR A 122 16.58 -4.58 -0.63
C TYR A 122 17.43 -3.86 0.41
N SER A 123 18.38 -3.02 -0.03
CA SER A 123 19.27 -2.28 0.90
C SER A 123 18.50 -1.29 1.79
N LYS A 124 17.46 -0.64 1.26
CA LYS A 124 16.66 0.34 2.02
C LYS A 124 15.58 -0.30 2.89
N TYR A 125 14.94 -1.37 2.42
CA TYR A 125 13.70 -1.87 3.04
C TYR A 125 13.75 -3.31 3.51
N GLY A 126 14.81 -4.07 3.20
CA GLY A 126 14.92 -5.49 3.50
C GLY A 126 14.04 -6.38 2.62
N ALA A 127 13.59 -5.87 1.47
CA ALA A 127 12.69 -6.58 0.56
C ALA A 127 13.05 -6.33 -0.91
N ILE A 128 12.84 -7.34 -1.75
CA ILE A 128 12.98 -7.27 -3.20
C ILE A 128 11.64 -6.82 -3.82
N SER A 129 11.64 -5.67 -4.48
CA SER A 129 10.51 -5.20 -5.28
C SER A 129 10.45 -5.93 -6.62
N LEU A 130 9.23 -6.19 -7.11
CA LEU A 130 8.99 -6.83 -8.40
C LEU A 130 8.30 -5.88 -9.37
N LYS A 131 8.71 -5.95 -10.64
CA LYS A 131 8.08 -5.22 -11.74
C LYS A 131 6.82 -5.95 -12.20
N GLY A 132 5.78 -5.90 -11.37
CA GLY A 132 4.45 -6.44 -11.67
C GLY A 132 3.41 -5.33 -11.84
N LYS A 133 2.24 -5.66 -12.41
CA LYS A 133 1.11 -4.72 -12.48
C LYS A 133 0.60 -4.29 -11.10
N PHE A 134 0.85 -5.11 -10.07
CA PHE A 134 0.54 -4.87 -8.66
C PHE A 134 1.56 -4.02 -7.89
N CYS A 135 2.57 -3.46 -8.57
CA CYS A 135 3.73 -2.84 -7.94
C CYS A 135 3.40 -1.74 -6.91
N HIS A 136 2.34 -0.95 -7.14
CA HIS A 136 1.92 0.09 -6.20
C HIS A 136 1.41 -0.47 -4.88
N GLU A 137 0.66 -1.58 -4.90
CA GLU A 137 0.26 -2.26 -3.68
C GLU A 137 1.45 -2.97 -3.03
N MET A 138 2.31 -3.61 -3.83
CA MET A 138 3.53 -4.23 -3.29
C MET A 138 4.40 -3.21 -2.56
N ALA A 139 4.51 -1.98 -3.08
CA ALA A 139 5.22 -0.89 -2.43
C ALA A 139 4.64 -0.56 -1.04
N LEU A 140 3.31 -0.47 -0.90
CA LEU A 140 2.64 -0.29 0.41
C LEU A 140 3.01 -1.43 1.37
N ARG A 141 2.96 -2.67 0.87
CA ARG A 141 3.26 -3.87 1.66
C ARG A 141 4.74 -3.98 2.04
N ILE A 142 5.66 -3.52 1.21
CA ILE A 142 7.10 -3.45 1.51
C ILE A 142 7.36 -2.45 2.64
N ILE A 143 6.75 -1.26 2.60
CA ILE A 143 6.93 -0.28 3.69
C ILE A 143 6.37 -0.80 5.02
N LEU A 144 5.20 -1.46 5.01
CA LEU A 144 4.65 -2.09 6.21
C LEU A 144 5.54 -3.23 6.73
N HIS A 145 6.07 -4.08 5.84
CA HIS A 145 7.08 -5.09 6.20
C HIS A 145 8.27 -4.44 6.91
N SER A 146 8.81 -3.39 6.31
CA SER A 146 9.99 -2.69 6.80
C SER A 146 9.75 -2.01 8.16
N LEU A 147 8.55 -1.45 8.38
CA LEU A 147 8.13 -0.90 9.66
C LEU A 147 7.97 -1.98 10.74
N ASP A 148 7.31 -3.09 10.42
CA ASP A 148 7.11 -4.20 11.35
C ASP A 148 8.45 -4.81 11.79
N GLN A 149 9.36 -5.09 10.84
CA GLN A 149 10.68 -5.65 11.16
C GLN A 149 11.47 -4.77 12.12
N ARG A 150 11.49 -3.45 11.89
CA ARG A 150 12.20 -2.51 12.77
C ARG A 150 11.54 -2.38 14.14
N ALA A 151 10.21 -2.38 14.21
CA ALA A 151 9.49 -2.36 15.48
C ALA A 151 9.76 -3.63 16.31
N ASN A 152 9.79 -4.79 15.65
CA ASN A 152 9.95 -6.09 16.31
C ASN A 152 11.28 -6.22 17.07
N CYS A 153 12.36 -5.59 16.58
CA CYS A 153 13.65 -5.51 17.27
C CYS A 153 13.55 -4.94 18.70
N TYR A 154 12.49 -4.17 18.97
CA TYR A 154 12.24 -3.53 20.26
C TYR A 154 11.04 -4.13 21.01
N GLN A 155 10.61 -5.35 20.64
CA GLN A 155 9.41 -6.00 21.18
C GLN A 155 8.12 -5.20 20.90
N ARG A 156 8.15 -4.34 19.89
CA ARG A 156 7.01 -3.54 19.44
C ARG A 156 6.45 -4.10 18.14
N PHE A 157 5.18 -3.83 17.87
CA PHE A 157 4.50 -4.28 16.65
C PHE A 157 3.64 -3.16 16.08
N ILE A 158 3.44 -3.19 14.77
CA ILE A 158 2.58 -2.23 14.06
C ILE A 158 1.15 -2.76 13.89
N VAL A 159 0.20 -1.83 13.86
CA VAL A 159 -1.19 -2.05 13.45
C VAL A 159 -1.50 -1.06 12.33
N PRO A 160 -1.58 -1.51 11.07
CA PRO A 160 -1.97 -0.65 9.95
C PRO A 160 -3.40 -0.12 10.13
N LEU A 161 -3.58 1.19 9.97
CA LEU A 161 -4.88 1.85 9.96
C LEU A 161 -5.34 2.15 8.54
N LEU A 162 -4.43 2.68 7.72
CA LEU A 162 -4.70 3.12 6.36
C LEU A 162 -3.40 3.10 5.56
N ALA A 163 -3.47 2.70 4.31
CA ALA A 163 -2.36 2.72 3.36
C ALA A 163 -2.89 3.27 2.04
N VAL A 164 -2.21 4.24 1.44
CA VAL A 164 -2.71 4.96 0.27
C VAL A 164 -1.60 5.04 -0.76
N SER A 165 -1.86 4.55 -1.97
CA SER A 165 -1.12 4.95 -3.16
C SER A 165 -1.83 6.14 -3.80
N ALA A 166 -1.14 7.26 -3.91
CA ALA A 166 -1.69 8.51 -4.43
C ALA A 166 -0.67 9.22 -5.32
N ASP A 167 -1.07 9.51 -6.55
CA ASP A 167 -0.26 10.23 -7.55
C ASP A 167 1.10 9.55 -7.76
N PHE A 168 2.17 10.08 -7.15
CA PHE A 168 3.56 9.63 -7.30
C PHE A 168 4.18 9.13 -5.99
N TYR A 169 3.37 8.94 -4.95
CA TYR A 169 3.85 8.52 -3.64
C TYR A 169 2.92 7.47 -3.01
N ILE A 170 3.46 6.82 -1.99
CA ILE A 170 2.66 6.00 -1.09
C ILE A 170 2.74 6.58 0.32
N ARG A 171 1.67 6.37 1.09
CA ARG A 171 1.59 6.80 2.47
C ARG A 171 0.94 5.72 3.33
N VAL A 172 1.54 5.42 4.47
CA VAL A 172 0.99 4.48 5.46
C VAL A 172 0.78 5.16 6.80
N PHE A 173 -0.29 4.76 7.48
CA PHE A 173 -0.66 5.20 8.82
C PHE A 173 -0.74 3.96 9.70
N VAL A 174 0.13 3.87 10.70
CA VAL A 174 0.20 2.71 11.59
C VAL A 174 0.20 3.15 13.05
N ARG A 175 -0.41 2.36 13.93
CA ARG A 175 -0.20 2.48 15.37
C ARG A 175 0.92 1.56 15.81
N VAL A 176 1.69 1.95 16.82
CA VAL A 176 2.80 1.15 17.34
C VAL A 176 2.57 0.81 18.80
N PHE A 177 2.58 -0.47 19.12
CA PHE A 177 2.34 -0.99 20.47
C PHE A 177 3.49 -1.89 20.93
N THR A 178 3.58 -2.11 22.23
CA THR A 178 4.54 -3.04 22.84
C THR A 178 3.86 -4.38 23.12
N GLY A 179 4.49 -5.50 22.72
CA GLY A 179 3.90 -6.81 22.97
C GLY A 179 4.69 -7.97 22.37
N GLN A 180 5.50 -8.64 23.20
CA GLN A 180 6.34 -9.78 22.79
C GLN A 180 5.53 -10.91 22.13
N ALA A 181 4.34 -11.22 22.65
CA ALA A 181 3.49 -12.27 22.08
C ALA A 181 3.04 -11.93 20.64
N LYS A 182 2.72 -10.67 20.37
CA LYS A 182 2.33 -10.19 19.03
C LYS A 182 3.52 -10.18 18.07
N VAL A 183 4.72 -9.85 18.56
CA VAL A 183 5.96 -9.90 17.77
C VAL A 183 6.28 -11.32 17.30
N LYS A 184 6.04 -12.34 18.11
CA LYS A 184 6.21 -13.75 17.70
C LYS A 184 5.37 -14.14 16.48
N ALA A 185 4.26 -13.44 16.23
CA ALA A 185 3.43 -13.64 15.05
C ALA A 185 4.01 -13.00 13.78
N SER A 186 5.04 -12.14 13.86
CA SER A 186 5.50 -11.33 12.73
C SER A 186 5.79 -12.13 11.48
N ALA A 187 6.56 -13.21 11.58
CA ALA A 187 6.90 -14.04 10.43
C ALA A 187 5.66 -14.59 9.70
N SER A 188 4.59 -14.91 10.43
CA SER A 188 3.32 -15.35 9.83
C SER A 188 2.58 -14.25 9.07
N LYS A 189 2.87 -12.98 9.35
CA LYS A 189 2.32 -11.79 8.66
C LYS A 189 3.12 -11.39 7.41
N GLN A 190 4.29 -11.98 7.19
CA GLN A 190 5.15 -11.69 6.04
C GLN A 190 5.04 -12.79 4.98
N ALA A 191 5.18 -12.43 3.71
CA ALA A 191 5.21 -13.39 2.62
C ALA A 191 6.26 -13.04 1.56
N LEU A 192 6.89 -14.06 0.98
CA LEU A 192 7.54 -13.97 -0.32
C LEU A 192 6.49 -14.04 -1.43
N VAL A 193 6.82 -13.46 -2.58
CA VAL A 193 5.98 -13.46 -3.78
C VAL A 193 6.70 -14.20 -4.89
N TYR A 194 6.13 -15.31 -5.37
CA TYR A 194 6.53 -15.94 -6.62
C TYR A 194 5.71 -15.31 -7.75
N HIS A 195 6.35 -14.60 -8.68
CA HIS A 195 5.69 -13.92 -9.79
C HIS A 195 6.13 -14.50 -11.12
N CYS A 196 5.19 -15.03 -11.90
CA CYS A 196 5.47 -15.56 -13.22
C CYS A 196 5.80 -14.42 -14.20
N VAL A 197 6.95 -14.50 -14.86
CA VAL A 197 7.40 -13.47 -15.82
C VAL A 197 6.64 -13.49 -17.15
N GLY A 198 5.88 -14.56 -17.42
CA GLY A 198 5.07 -14.72 -18.63
C GLY A 198 3.67 -14.17 -18.46
N CYS A 199 2.87 -14.83 -17.64
CA CYS A 199 1.44 -14.54 -17.50
C CYS A 199 1.11 -13.62 -16.31
N GLY A 200 2.08 -13.27 -15.47
CA GLY A 200 1.88 -12.39 -14.33
C GLY A 200 1.17 -13.03 -13.12
N THR A 201 0.80 -14.32 -13.21
CA THR A 201 0.32 -15.11 -12.08
C THR A 201 1.27 -15.00 -10.91
N HIS A 202 0.74 -14.84 -9.70
CA HIS A 202 1.54 -14.71 -8.50
C HIS A 202 1.01 -15.58 -7.36
N HIS A 203 1.93 -16.12 -6.55
CA HIS A 203 1.63 -16.94 -5.39
C HIS A 203 2.38 -16.38 -4.18
N LEU A 204 1.73 -16.41 -3.02
CA LEU A 204 2.31 -15.95 -1.76
C LEU A 204 2.81 -17.13 -0.94
N GLN A 205 4.06 -17.06 -0.51
CA GLN A 205 4.65 -18.00 0.44
C GLN A 205 4.85 -17.27 1.76
N ARG A 206 3.99 -17.56 2.76
CA ARG A 206 4.17 -17.03 4.12
C ARG A 206 5.55 -17.43 4.67
N MET A 207 6.17 -16.56 5.46
CA MET A 207 7.48 -16.82 6.09
C MET A 207 7.37 -17.66 7.37
N GLY A 208 6.22 -17.62 8.05
CA GLY A 208 5.93 -18.41 9.23
C GLY A 208 4.49 -18.94 9.25
N LYS A 209 4.27 -19.96 10.07
CA LYS A 209 2.94 -20.53 10.37
C LYS A 209 2.51 -20.13 11.77
N ALA A 210 1.21 -19.89 11.94
CA ALA A 210 0.57 -19.69 13.24
C ALA A 210 -0.53 -20.76 13.40
N THR A 211 -0.38 -21.64 14.39
CA THR A 211 -1.36 -22.70 14.70
C THR A 211 -2.03 -22.39 16.03
N ALA A 212 -3.35 -22.34 16.03
CA ALA A 212 -4.14 -22.16 17.25
C ALA A 212 -4.10 -23.42 18.11
N HIS A 213 -4.01 -23.22 19.42
CA HIS A 213 -4.09 -24.24 20.48
C HIS A 213 -4.95 -23.71 21.63
N SER A 214 -5.32 -24.59 22.57
CA SER A 214 -6.20 -24.27 23.70
C SER A 214 -5.79 -23.03 24.50
N ASN A 215 -4.49 -22.77 24.65
CA ASN A 215 -3.95 -21.65 25.43
C ASN A 215 -3.20 -20.59 24.60
N GLY A 216 -3.46 -20.50 23.28
CA GLY A 216 -2.88 -19.45 22.43
C GLY A 216 -2.38 -19.95 21.08
N PHE A 217 -1.35 -19.30 20.54
CA PHE A 217 -0.79 -19.63 19.23
C PHE A 217 0.62 -20.18 19.34
N LYS A 218 0.91 -21.25 18.58
CA LYS A 218 2.26 -21.73 18.32
C LYS A 218 2.72 -21.18 16.97
N TYR A 219 3.94 -20.63 16.95
CA TYR A 219 4.55 -20.07 15.76
C TYR A 219 5.73 -20.94 15.32
N GLY A 220 5.89 -21.13 14.02
CA GLY A 220 6.96 -21.93 13.45
C GLY A 220 7.29 -21.55 12.02
N ALA A 221 8.32 -22.18 11.46
CA ALA A 221 8.70 -21.99 10.06
C ALA A 221 7.57 -22.43 9.12
N ALA A 222 7.41 -21.72 8.01
CA ALA A 222 6.51 -22.15 6.94
C ALA A 222 7.11 -23.32 6.12
N THR A 223 6.24 -24.05 5.43
CA THR A 223 6.63 -25.09 4.47
C THR A 223 6.42 -24.52 3.08
N GLY A 224 7.35 -24.79 2.16
CA GLY A 224 7.32 -24.32 0.78
C GLY A 224 8.32 -25.09 -0.07
N PRO A 225 8.49 -24.72 -1.36
CA PRO A 225 7.84 -23.59 -2.04
C PRO A 225 6.35 -23.84 -2.35
N SER A 226 5.60 -22.77 -2.58
CA SER A 226 4.18 -22.83 -2.98
C SER A 226 3.96 -23.05 -4.48
N VAL A 227 5.04 -23.16 -5.25
CA VAL A 227 5.04 -23.30 -6.71
C VAL A 227 6.11 -24.30 -7.16
N GLY A 228 5.92 -24.89 -8.33
CA GLY A 228 6.94 -25.70 -9.01
C GLY A 228 8.06 -24.87 -9.67
N PRO A 229 8.98 -25.51 -10.41
CA PRO A 229 10.10 -24.83 -11.08
C PRO A 229 9.63 -23.86 -12.17
N THR A 230 8.50 -24.15 -12.82
CA THR A 230 7.87 -23.32 -13.85
C THR A 230 6.42 -23.03 -13.48
N CYS A 231 5.85 -21.98 -14.09
CA CYS A 231 4.45 -21.63 -13.94
C CYS A 231 3.55 -22.71 -14.53
N GLU A 232 2.60 -23.21 -13.75
CA GLU A 232 1.67 -24.27 -14.16
C GLU A 232 0.79 -23.86 -15.36
N PHE A 233 0.56 -22.57 -15.56
CA PHE A 233 -0.34 -22.06 -16.61
C PHE A 233 0.35 -21.78 -17.94
N CYS A 234 1.60 -21.30 -17.90
CA CYS A 234 2.26 -20.79 -19.09
C CYS A 234 3.71 -21.27 -19.26
N GLN A 235 4.16 -22.15 -18.37
CA GLN A 235 5.50 -22.79 -18.37
C GLN A 235 6.70 -21.83 -18.29
N GLN A 236 6.46 -20.54 -18.03
CA GLN A 236 7.52 -19.55 -17.83
C GLN A 236 8.05 -19.57 -16.40
N ARG A 237 9.27 -19.06 -16.21
CA ARG A 237 9.92 -18.98 -14.88
C ARG A 237 9.22 -18.01 -13.92
N HIS A 238 9.50 -18.19 -12.63
CA HIS A 238 9.10 -17.27 -11.58
C HIS A 238 10.26 -16.35 -11.17
N GLN A 239 9.96 -15.08 -10.91
CA GLN A 239 10.79 -14.19 -10.11
C GLN A 239 10.35 -14.26 -8.65
N LEU A 240 11.32 -14.18 -7.74
CA LEU A 240 11.08 -14.15 -6.30
C LEU A 240 11.19 -12.71 -5.78
N GLY A 241 10.17 -12.25 -5.07
CA GLY A 241 10.13 -10.93 -4.43
C GLY A 241 9.71 -10.99 -2.96
N GLY A 242 9.76 -9.83 -2.31
CA GLY A 242 9.47 -9.66 -0.89
C GLY A 242 10.70 -9.81 0.01
N PRO A 243 10.51 -10.06 1.32
CA PRO A 243 9.23 -10.26 1.96
C PRO A 243 8.33 -9.01 1.93
N ILE A 244 7.02 -9.23 1.89
CA ILE A 244 6.00 -8.17 1.94
C ILE A 244 5.02 -8.43 3.08
N TRP A 245 4.38 -7.38 3.59
CA TRP A 245 3.26 -7.50 4.52
C TRP A 245 2.07 -8.17 3.83
N ALA A 246 1.65 -9.33 4.33
CA ALA A 246 0.61 -10.17 3.76
C ALA A 246 -0.72 -10.11 4.52
N GLU A 247 -0.81 -9.30 5.57
CA GLU A 247 -2.03 -9.01 6.33
C GLU A 247 -2.79 -7.80 5.74
N PRO A 248 -3.99 -7.47 6.29
CA PRO A 248 -4.73 -6.29 5.86
C PRO A 248 -3.92 -5.00 5.88
N LEU A 249 -4.13 -4.18 4.84
CA LEU A 249 -3.52 -2.85 4.69
C LEU A 249 -4.25 -1.76 5.50
N HIS A 250 -5.49 -2.03 5.87
CA HIS A 250 -6.43 -1.04 6.39
C HIS A 250 -7.21 -1.62 7.56
N ASP A 251 -7.51 -0.76 8.53
CA ASP A 251 -8.55 -0.98 9.52
C ASP A 251 -9.86 -0.41 8.93
N VAL A 252 -10.72 -1.29 8.41
CA VAL A 252 -11.97 -0.87 7.74
C VAL A 252 -12.87 -0.03 8.66
N PRO A 253 -13.09 -0.41 9.94
CA PRO A 253 -13.78 0.45 10.90
C PRO A 253 -13.15 1.85 11.04
N PHE A 254 -11.83 1.97 11.06
CA PHE A 254 -11.15 3.26 11.06
C PHE A 254 -11.43 4.06 9.80
N VAL A 255 -11.34 3.45 8.61
CA VAL A 255 -11.66 4.12 7.33
C VAL A 255 -13.10 4.63 7.31
N GLN A 256 -14.05 3.84 7.79
CA GLN A 256 -15.46 4.23 7.91
C GLN A 256 -15.64 5.42 8.86
N ARG A 257 -14.93 5.45 10.00
CA ARG A 257 -14.95 6.61 10.91
C ARG A 257 -14.39 7.87 10.25
N VAL A 258 -13.35 7.75 9.42
CA VAL A 258 -12.80 8.88 8.66
C VAL A 258 -13.81 9.38 7.62
N LEU A 259 -14.47 8.48 6.89
CA LEU A 259 -15.54 8.84 5.95
C LEU A 259 -16.70 9.58 6.66
N ALA A 260 -17.18 9.05 7.78
CA ALA A 260 -18.23 9.69 8.58
C ALA A 260 -17.79 11.05 9.16
N ALA A 261 -16.50 11.24 9.45
CA ALA A 261 -15.99 12.55 9.87
C ALA A 261 -15.98 13.57 8.73
N LEU A 262 -15.67 13.15 7.49
CA LEU A 262 -15.75 14.02 6.31
C LEU A 262 -17.19 14.44 6.00
N GLU A 263 -18.15 13.53 6.17
CA GLU A 263 -19.58 13.81 5.96
C GLU A 263 -20.14 14.79 6.99
N ARG A 264 -19.69 14.70 8.26
CA ARG A 264 -20.10 15.62 9.33
C ARG A 264 -19.47 17.01 9.22
N SER A 265 -18.43 17.20 8.43
CA SER A 265 -17.72 18.48 8.27
C SER A 265 -17.57 18.84 6.79
N PRO A 266 -18.70 19.05 6.07
CA PRO A 266 -18.67 19.33 4.64
C PRO A 266 -17.91 20.62 4.35
N ARG A 267 -17.12 20.61 3.27
CA ARG A 267 -16.31 21.74 2.78
C ARG A 267 -15.20 22.21 3.73
N ARG A 268 -14.92 21.48 4.81
CA ARG A 268 -13.77 21.76 5.69
C ARG A 268 -12.44 21.68 4.95
N PHE A 269 -12.34 20.76 4.00
CA PHE A 269 -11.15 20.56 3.18
C PHE A 269 -11.49 20.74 1.70
N GLN A 270 -10.69 21.54 0.99
CA GLN A 270 -10.88 21.73 -0.46
C GLN A 270 -10.74 20.40 -1.23
N THR A 271 -9.97 19.45 -0.71
CA THR A 271 -9.77 18.11 -1.30
C THR A 271 -10.78 17.07 -0.82
N GLN A 272 -11.88 17.46 -0.19
CA GLN A 272 -12.84 16.54 0.41
C GLN A 272 -13.40 15.50 -0.57
N GLU A 273 -13.79 15.91 -1.79
CA GLU A 273 -14.34 14.98 -2.79
C GLU A 273 -13.32 13.91 -3.18
N ARG A 274 -12.05 14.29 -3.30
CA ARG A 274 -10.93 13.37 -3.57
C ARG A 274 -10.75 12.40 -2.40
N MET A 275 -10.75 12.90 -1.17
CA MET A 275 -10.63 12.04 0.02
C MET A 275 -11.79 11.06 0.12
N GLN A 276 -13.03 11.52 -0.11
CA GLN A 276 -14.21 10.67 -0.07
C GLN A 276 -14.15 9.58 -1.15
N GLY A 277 -13.77 9.92 -2.38
CA GLY A 277 -13.66 8.94 -3.47
C GLY A 277 -12.59 7.87 -3.22
N VAL A 278 -11.39 8.28 -2.79
CA VAL A 278 -10.30 7.34 -2.50
C VAL A 278 -10.65 6.46 -1.28
N LEU A 279 -11.11 7.05 -0.17
CA LEU A 279 -11.46 6.30 1.03
C LEU A 279 -12.66 5.37 0.82
N SER A 280 -13.64 5.75 0.00
CA SER A 280 -14.74 4.86 -0.38
C SER A 280 -14.24 3.68 -1.21
N SER A 281 -13.31 3.92 -2.15
CA SER A 281 -12.69 2.82 -2.90
C SER A 281 -11.93 1.87 -1.98
N ILE A 282 -11.20 2.41 -0.99
CA ILE A 282 -10.45 1.63 0.01
C ILE A 282 -11.39 0.80 0.89
N ALA A 283 -12.50 1.37 1.34
CA ALA A 283 -13.49 0.69 2.18
C ALA A 283 -14.20 -0.46 1.46
N GLU A 284 -14.22 -0.44 0.13
CA GLU A 284 -14.82 -1.47 -0.73
C GLU A 284 -13.81 -2.56 -1.14
N GLU A 285 -12.52 -2.44 -0.80
CA GLU A 285 -11.51 -3.44 -1.18
C GLU A 285 -11.56 -4.70 -0.32
N LEU A 286 -11.23 -5.84 -0.93
CA LEU A 286 -10.86 -7.06 -0.22
C LEU A 286 -9.52 -6.85 0.49
N SER A 287 -9.60 -6.43 1.74
CA SER A 287 -8.42 -6.11 2.57
C SER A 287 -7.55 -7.35 2.88
N ASP A 288 -8.17 -8.52 2.92
CA ASP A 288 -7.58 -9.83 3.22
C ASP A 288 -6.92 -10.51 2.01
N VAL A 289 -7.12 -9.96 0.80
CA VAL A 289 -6.54 -10.47 -0.44
C VAL A 289 -5.33 -9.60 -0.83
N PRO A 290 -4.10 -10.14 -0.78
CA PRO A 290 -2.93 -9.37 -1.16
C PRO A 290 -2.71 -9.34 -2.67
N LEU A 291 -2.30 -8.16 -3.14
CA LEU A 291 -2.01 -7.87 -4.55
C LEU A 291 -3.28 -7.94 -5.42
N TYR A 292 -3.13 -7.72 -6.72
CA TYR A 292 -4.24 -7.69 -7.66
C TYR A 292 -3.77 -8.09 -9.06
N TYR A 293 -4.74 -8.42 -9.91
CA TYR A 293 -4.55 -8.55 -11.35
C TYR A 293 -5.08 -7.31 -12.05
N THR A 294 -4.66 -7.10 -13.30
CA THR A 294 -5.26 -6.05 -14.15
C THR A 294 -5.91 -6.72 -15.34
N LEU A 295 -7.11 -6.27 -15.72
CA LEU A 295 -7.81 -6.83 -16.88
C LEU A 295 -7.01 -6.68 -18.17
N GLU A 296 -6.35 -5.53 -18.33
CA GLU A 296 -5.44 -5.28 -19.43
C GLU A 296 -4.29 -6.30 -19.43
N GLY A 297 -3.68 -6.56 -18.26
CA GLY A 297 -2.63 -7.57 -18.12
C GLY A 297 -3.11 -8.94 -18.58
N LEU A 298 -4.21 -9.44 -18.01
CA LEU A 298 -4.79 -10.75 -18.36
C LEU A 298 -5.12 -10.84 -19.86
N SER A 299 -5.77 -9.82 -20.41
CA SER A 299 -6.19 -9.81 -21.82
C SER A 299 -5.01 -9.73 -22.77
N SER A 300 -3.99 -8.94 -22.42
CA SER A 300 -2.76 -8.80 -23.20
C SER A 300 -1.96 -10.11 -23.25
N THR A 301 -1.95 -10.89 -22.15
CA THR A 301 -1.26 -12.17 -22.08
C THR A 301 -1.81 -13.19 -23.07
N VAL A 302 -3.13 -13.19 -23.31
CA VAL A 302 -3.79 -14.13 -24.25
C VAL A 302 -4.20 -13.47 -25.57
N HIS A 303 -3.77 -12.22 -25.81
CA HIS A 303 -4.03 -11.45 -27.03
C HIS A 303 -5.52 -11.30 -27.41
N CYS A 304 -6.40 -11.17 -26.42
CA CYS A 304 -7.83 -10.96 -26.63
C CYS A 304 -8.27 -9.51 -26.40
N ASN A 305 -9.48 -9.18 -26.85
CA ASN A 305 -10.13 -7.93 -26.46
C ASN A 305 -10.48 -7.97 -24.96
N THR A 306 -10.34 -6.84 -24.28
CA THR A 306 -10.55 -6.77 -22.83
C THR A 306 -12.04 -6.82 -22.47
N PRO A 307 -12.50 -7.75 -21.61
CA PRO A 307 -13.86 -7.71 -21.08
C PRO A 307 -14.07 -6.45 -20.25
N SER A 308 -15.30 -5.93 -20.20
CA SER A 308 -15.58 -4.81 -19.30
C SER A 308 -15.39 -5.23 -17.84
N LEU A 309 -15.05 -4.24 -17.00
CA LEU A 309 -14.85 -4.46 -15.57
C LEU A 309 -16.03 -5.17 -14.91
N LEU A 310 -17.26 -4.81 -15.31
CA LEU A 310 -18.47 -5.41 -14.76
C LEU A 310 -18.69 -6.84 -15.26
N GLN A 311 -18.39 -7.14 -16.53
CA GLN A 311 -18.47 -8.51 -17.05
C GLN A 311 -17.50 -9.43 -16.31
N PHE A 312 -16.24 -9.03 -16.18
CA PHE A 312 -15.24 -9.85 -15.50
C PHE A 312 -15.55 -10.02 -14.01
N SER A 313 -15.95 -8.94 -13.32
CA SER A 313 -16.37 -9.02 -11.92
C SER A 313 -17.60 -9.90 -11.74
N SER A 314 -18.55 -9.86 -12.70
CA SER A 314 -19.74 -10.74 -12.66
C SER A 314 -19.38 -12.20 -12.87
N ALA A 315 -18.42 -12.50 -13.75
CA ALA A 315 -17.93 -13.86 -13.96
C ALA A 315 -17.31 -14.45 -12.68
N LEU A 316 -16.49 -13.67 -11.98
CA LEU A 316 -15.94 -14.09 -10.68
C LEU A 316 -17.03 -14.34 -9.63
N LEU A 317 -18.01 -13.44 -9.55
CA LEU A 317 -19.12 -13.55 -8.60
C LEU A 317 -20.06 -14.73 -8.90
N HIS A 318 -20.31 -15.02 -10.18
CA HIS A 318 -21.07 -16.22 -10.59
C HIS A 318 -20.29 -17.51 -10.32
N ALA A 319 -18.96 -17.48 -10.40
CA ALA A 319 -18.10 -18.59 -10.00
C ALA A 319 -17.97 -18.75 -8.47
N GLY A 320 -18.65 -17.92 -7.67
CA GLY A 320 -18.69 -18.04 -6.20
C GLY A 320 -17.53 -17.34 -5.46
N TYR A 321 -16.74 -16.52 -6.16
CA TYR A 321 -15.61 -15.81 -5.57
C TYR A 321 -15.94 -14.36 -5.24
N ARG A 322 -15.24 -13.81 -4.25
CA ARG A 322 -15.33 -12.39 -3.92
C ARG A 322 -14.51 -11.60 -4.92
N VAL A 323 -14.97 -10.39 -5.23
CA VAL A 323 -14.24 -9.47 -6.09
C VAL A 323 -14.33 -8.05 -5.56
N SER A 324 -13.22 -7.33 -5.63
CA SER A 324 -13.22 -5.87 -5.48
C SER A 324 -12.30 -5.23 -6.51
N LEU A 325 -12.35 -3.91 -6.56
CA LEU A 325 -11.35 -3.11 -7.27
C LEU A 325 -10.19 -2.78 -6.31
N SER A 326 -9.21 -2.01 -6.77
CA SER A 326 -8.20 -1.43 -5.89
C SER A 326 -7.98 0.06 -6.19
N HIS A 327 -7.77 0.86 -5.15
CA HIS A 327 -7.36 2.26 -5.22
C HIS A 327 -5.96 2.42 -5.81
N ALA A 328 -5.13 1.38 -5.76
CA ALA A 328 -3.75 1.43 -6.23
C ALA A 328 -3.63 1.42 -7.77
N CYS A 329 -4.66 0.94 -8.48
CA CYS A 329 -4.69 0.90 -9.95
C CYS A 329 -6.12 0.85 -10.51
N ARG A 330 -6.42 1.70 -11.49
CA ARG A 330 -7.77 1.89 -12.06
C ARG A 330 -8.38 0.64 -12.67
N THR A 331 -7.57 -0.23 -13.28
CA THR A 331 -8.00 -1.46 -13.96
C THR A 331 -7.77 -2.71 -13.11
N ALA A 332 -7.46 -2.53 -11.82
CA ALA A 332 -7.20 -3.62 -10.90
C ALA A 332 -8.46 -4.37 -10.50
N VAL A 333 -8.32 -5.68 -10.40
CA VAL A 333 -9.30 -6.61 -9.85
C VAL A 333 -8.59 -7.42 -8.76
N LYS A 334 -9.15 -7.37 -7.56
CA LYS A 334 -8.79 -8.22 -6.42
C LYS A 334 -9.82 -9.30 -6.27
N THR A 335 -9.38 -10.52 -6.01
CA THR A 335 -10.27 -11.66 -5.79
C THR A 335 -9.57 -12.74 -5.00
N ASP A 336 -10.35 -13.50 -4.23
CA ASP A 336 -9.89 -14.74 -3.59
C ASP A 336 -9.97 -15.96 -4.52
N ALA A 337 -10.33 -15.76 -5.79
CA ALA A 337 -10.25 -16.80 -6.82
C ALA A 337 -8.80 -17.25 -7.02
N PRO A 338 -8.53 -18.58 -7.02
CA PRO A 338 -7.25 -19.11 -7.43
C PRO A 338 -6.88 -18.68 -8.86
N PRO A 339 -5.58 -18.57 -9.20
CA PRO A 339 -5.17 -18.18 -10.55
C PRO A 339 -5.74 -19.07 -11.66
N ALA A 340 -5.97 -20.36 -11.40
CA ALA A 340 -6.62 -21.28 -12.33
C ALA A 340 -8.01 -20.81 -12.77
N VAL A 341 -8.80 -20.28 -11.84
CA VAL A 341 -10.15 -19.74 -12.10
C VAL A 341 -10.06 -18.48 -12.96
N LEU A 342 -9.08 -17.61 -12.70
CA LEU A 342 -8.86 -16.43 -13.53
C LEU A 342 -8.57 -16.81 -14.99
N TRP A 343 -7.70 -17.82 -15.20
CA TRP A 343 -7.40 -18.30 -16.55
C TRP A 343 -8.57 -19.03 -17.19
N ASP A 344 -9.38 -19.77 -16.45
CA ASP A 344 -10.62 -20.38 -16.97
C ASP A 344 -11.63 -19.34 -17.43
N ILE A 345 -11.82 -18.25 -16.66
CA ILE A 345 -12.67 -17.13 -17.09
C ILE A 345 -12.12 -16.51 -18.38
N MET A 346 -10.81 -16.31 -18.48
CA MET A 346 -10.20 -15.77 -19.70
C MET A 346 -10.32 -16.73 -20.90
N ARG A 347 -10.20 -18.04 -20.70
CA ARG A 347 -10.44 -19.07 -21.74
C ARG A 347 -11.88 -19.03 -22.24
N CYS A 348 -12.85 -19.00 -21.32
CA CYS A 348 -14.27 -18.83 -21.68
C CYS A 348 -14.50 -17.53 -22.47
N TRP A 349 -13.84 -16.44 -22.08
CA TRP A 349 -13.94 -15.17 -22.80
C TRP A 349 -13.40 -15.27 -24.24
N VAL A 350 -12.27 -15.95 -24.42
CA VAL A 350 -11.66 -16.19 -25.74
C VAL A 350 -12.51 -17.12 -26.60
N GLN A 351 -13.19 -18.12 -26.02
CA GLN A 351 -14.16 -18.95 -26.76
C GLN A 351 -15.32 -18.10 -27.32
N LEU A 352 -15.78 -17.10 -26.58
CA LEU A 352 -16.81 -16.15 -27.05
C LEU A 352 -16.26 -15.08 -27.99
N HIS A 353 -14.98 -14.74 -27.89
CA HIS A 353 -14.30 -13.72 -28.69
C HIS A 353 -12.96 -14.26 -29.24
N PRO A 354 -13.01 -15.09 -30.29
CA PRO A 354 -11.85 -15.85 -30.74
C PRO A 354 -10.66 -14.98 -31.14
N VAL A 355 -9.47 -15.42 -30.74
CA VAL A 355 -8.19 -14.80 -31.12
C VAL A 355 -7.63 -15.48 -32.39
N LYS A 356 -6.73 -14.80 -33.09
CA LYS A 356 -6.07 -15.35 -34.28
C LYS A 356 -4.94 -16.30 -33.87
N HIS A 357 -5.25 -17.59 -33.72
CA HIS A 357 -4.31 -18.63 -33.27
C HIS A 357 -3.03 -18.71 -34.11
N GLU A 358 -3.11 -18.46 -35.42
CA GLU A 358 -1.98 -18.44 -36.35
C GLU A 358 -0.86 -17.44 -35.96
N ARG A 359 -1.17 -16.46 -35.10
CA ARG A 359 -0.20 -15.45 -34.64
C ARG A 359 0.50 -15.82 -33.34
N LEU A 360 0.12 -16.93 -32.71
CA LEU A 360 0.69 -17.38 -31.45
C LEU A 360 1.82 -18.35 -31.72
N THR A 361 2.98 -18.12 -31.10
CA THR A 361 4.05 -19.13 -31.10
C THR A 361 3.76 -20.17 -30.03
N ASP A 362 4.11 -21.44 -30.27
CA ASP A 362 3.83 -22.55 -29.34
C ASP A 362 4.42 -22.33 -27.94
N THR A 363 5.55 -21.61 -27.86
CA THR A 363 6.23 -21.29 -26.60
C THR A 363 5.69 -20.03 -25.91
N SER A 364 4.75 -19.32 -26.54
CA SER A 364 4.16 -18.11 -25.96
C SER A 364 3.28 -18.44 -24.75
N PRO A 365 3.19 -17.54 -23.75
CA PRO A 365 2.26 -17.71 -22.65
C PRO A 365 0.81 -17.90 -23.11
N ALA A 366 0.40 -17.19 -24.17
CA ALA A 366 -0.94 -17.31 -24.76
C ALA A 366 -1.23 -18.73 -25.24
N ALA A 367 -0.33 -19.31 -26.05
CA ALA A 367 -0.52 -20.66 -26.60
C ALA A 367 -0.65 -21.70 -25.49
N GLN A 368 0.22 -21.64 -24.48
CA GLN A 368 0.21 -22.57 -23.35
C GLN A 368 -1.08 -22.46 -22.51
N ILE A 369 -1.55 -21.23 -22.27
CA ILE A 369 -2.78 -21.00 -21.49
C ILE A 369 -4.01 -21.50 -22.26
N LEU A 370 -4.09 -21.19 -23.56
CA LEU A 370 -5.25 -21.48 -24.41
C LEU A 370 -5.30 -22.93 -24.91
N ALA A 371 -4.21 -23.69 -24.81
CA ALA A 371 -4.19 -25.12 -25.13
C ALA A 371 -4.95 -26.00 -24.12
N VAL A 372 -5.30 -25.43 -22.96
CA VAL A 372 -6.03 -26.13 -21.89
C VAL A 372 -7.49 -25.70 -21.93
N GLU A 373 -8.40 -26.67 -21.96
CA GLU A 373 -9.84 -26.42 -21.87
C GLU A 373 -10.23 -25.89 -20.47
N PRO A 374 -11.16 -24.94 -20.37
CA PRO A 374 -11.60 -24.41 -19.09
C PRO A 374 -12.38 -25.46 -18.30
N THR A 375 -12.03 -25.61 -17.02
CA THR A 375 -12.75 -26.51 -16.09
C THR A 375 -14.04 -25.90 -15.57
N LEU A 376 -14.08 -24.56 -15.51
CA LEU A 376 -15.22 -23.72 -15.17
C LEU A 376 -15.85 -23.15 -16.44
N GLN A 377 -17.19 -23.13 -16.51
CA GLN A 377 -17.93 -22.36 -17.52
C GLN A 377 -18.33 -20.99 -16.96
N ALA A 378 -17.70 -19.92 -17.44
CA ALA A 378 -17.89 -18.57 -16.91
C ALA A 378 -19.14 -17.87 -17.48
N SER A 379 -19.95 -17.28 -16.60
CA SER A 379 -21.08 -16.42 -17.00
C SER A 379 -20.70 -14.94 -16.94
N PHE A 380 -20.79 -14.25 -18.08
CA PHE A 380 -20.51 -12.80 -18.16
C PHE A 380 -21.77 -11.93 -18.00
N ALA A 381 -22.90 -12.53 -17.61
CA ALA A 381 -24.13 -11.81 -17.35
C ALA A 381 -23.96 -10.85 -16.16
N ILE A 382 -24.20 -9.56 -16.38
CA ILE A 382 -23.93 -8.51 -15.40
C ILE A 382 -24.76 -8.73 -14.13
N ARG A 383 -24.07 -8.82 -12.98
CA ARG A 383 -24.73 -8.84 -11.67
C ARG A 383 -24.84 -7.45 -11.07
N ALA A 384 -25.88 -7.23 -10.27
CA ALA A 384 -26.13 -5.94 -9.63
C ALA A 384 -25.07 -5.57 -8.56
N ASP A 385 -24.47 -6.58 -7.92
CA ASP A 385 -23.42 -6.46 -6.91
C ASP A 385 -22.00 -6.31 -7.49
N ALA A 386 -21.82 -6.46 -8.81
CA ALA A 386 -20.52 -6.31 -9.48
C ALA A 386 -20.05 -4.84 -9.59
N ASN A 387 -20.97 -3.87 -9.48
CA ASN A 387 -20.63 -2.45 -9.58
C ASN A 387 -20.61 -1.82 -8.17
N PRO A 388 -19.42 -1.44 -7.64
CA PRO A 388 -19.30 -0.93 -6.28
C PRO A 388 -20.02 0.42 -6.11
N SER A 389 -20.42 0.73 -4.87
CA SER A 389 -21.24 1.91 -4.56
C SER A 389 -20.56 3.21 -4.94
N SER A 390 -19.25 3.31 -4.70
CA SER A 390 -18.44 4.49 -5.00
C SER A 390 -18.43 4.80 -6.50
N ARG A 391 -18.43 3.75 -7.34
CA ARG A 391 -18.50 3.88 -8.80
C ARG A 391 -19.92 4.22 -9.26
N LYS A 392 -20.96 3.58 -8.71
CA LYS A 392 -22.37 3.91 -9.00
C LYS A 392 -22.68 5.40 -8.71
N ARG A 393 -22.10 5.94 -7.64
CA ARG A 393 -22.24 7.33 -7.20
C ARG A 393 -21.34 8.32 -7.94
N GLY A 394 -20.47 7.86 -8.85
CA GLY A 394 -19.55 8.73 -9.59
C GLY A 394 -18.49 9.43 -8.72
N LEU A 395 -18.09 8.82 -7.60
CA LEU A 395 -17.09 9.43 -6.70
C LEU A 395 -15.71 9.52 -7.38
N LYS A 396 -14.95 10.57 -7.04
CA LYS A 396 -13.60 10.83 -7.57
C LYS A 396 -12.55 9.86 -7.00
N ARG A 397 -12.55 8.62 -7.49
CA ARG A 397 -11.66 7.53 -7.05
C ARG A 397 -10.23 7.66 -7.57
N PHE A 398 -10.08 8.13 -8.81
CA PHE A 398 -8.81 8.35 -9.49
C PHE A 398 -8.80 9.79 -10.01
N PRO A 399 -8.39 10.76 -9.19
CA PRO A 399 -8.31 12.15 -9.61
C PRO A 399 -7.24 12.31 -10.70
N GLU A 400 -7.53 13.17 -11.69
CA GLU A 400 -6.53 13.55 -12.69
C GLU A 400 -5.55 14.55 -12.11
N ASN A 401 -4.33 14.56 -12.66
CA ASN A 401 -3.33 15.53 -12.28
C ASN A 401 -3.79 16.93 -12.69
N PRO A 402 -3.63 17.96 -11.84
CA PRO A 402 -4.06 19.32 -12.15
C PRO A 402 -3.43 19.91 -13.41
N GLU A 403 -2.17 19.54 -13.71
CA GLU A 403 -1.39 20.10 -14.82
C GLU A 403 -0.55 19.01 -15.51
N ALA A 404 -0.12 19.28 -16.75
CA ALA A 404 0.89 18.47 -17.43
C ALA A 404 2.24 18.57 -16.69
N PHE A 405 2.96 17.45 -16.58
CA PHE A 405 4.23 17.35 -15.81
C PHE A 405 4.10 17.70 -14.32
N TRP A 406 2.89 17.64 -13.76
CA TRP A 406 2.65 17.78 -12.34
C TRP A 406 3.26 16.59 -11.58
N GLY A 407 4.01 16.88 -10.52
CA GLY A 407 4.70 15.86 -9.72
C GLY A 407 6.01 16.36 -9.08
N PRO A 408 6.72 15.49 -8.34
CA PRO A 408 7.99 15.84 -7.71
C PRO A 408 9.02 16.28 -8.76
N LYS A 409 9.47 17.54 -8.68
CA LYS A 409 10.55 18.05 -9.53
C LYS A 409 11.92 17.61 -8.99
N ALA A 410 12.92 17.60 -9.86
CA ALA A 410 14.30 17.32 -9.45
C ALA A 410 14.72 18.26 -8.32
N ARG A 411 15.54 17.75 -7.39
CA ARG A 411 16.14 18.55 -6.32
C ARG A 411 16.78 19.79 -6.93
N ALA A 412 16.47 20.98 -6.40
CA ALA A 412 17.12 22.21 -6.84
C ALA A 412 18.63 22.04 -6.74
N LYS A 413 19.35 22.29 -7.84
CA LYS A 413 20.82 22.32 -7.81
C LYS A 413 21.23 23.45 -6.87
N ALA A 414 22.16 23.18 -5.96
CA ALA A 414 22.76 24.24 -5.17
C ALA A 414 23.49 25.16 -6.15
N GLY A 415 22.96 26.37 -6.32
CA GLY A 415 23.63 27.46 -7.02
C GLY A 415 24.56 28.19 -6.07
#